data_AF-A0A3M7T826-F1
#
_entry.id   AF-A0A3M7T826-F1
#
_cell.length_a   1.000
_cell.length_b   1.000
_cell.length_c   1.000
_cell.angle_alpha   90.00
_cell.angle_beta   90.00
_cell.angle_gamma   90.00
#
_symmetry.space_group_name_H-M   'P 1'
#
loop_
_entity.id
_entity.type
_entity.pdbx_description
1 polymer ?
#
loop_
_entity_poly.entity_id
_entity_poly.type
_entity_poly.pdbx_seq_one_letter_code
_entity_poly.pdbx_strand_id
1 'polypeptide(L)'
;MRCNITVKENENDEIEELESFELDLDDLDVILGLLKQKGDINNCLKNCSNNGKCKSDSNNTIKCFCNEHFAGVDCSFDTRPCSSKQCLNNGKCVEVDATSFECNCSGNYVGNRCQFLRNDICANKTCSSHGYCYFSEEDTKVKCKCFKYYTGENCEIEANEIKQIKETIKITTIIALVVIFLTVAFFIILDMCGKFEKKKVESSKKIHKKMYKLVYVNKS
;
A
#
# COMPACT_ATOMS: atom_id res chain seq x y z
N MET A 1 -20.55 30.79 59.75
CA MET A 1 -21.56 31.52 58.93
C MET A 1 -22.24 30.51 58.01
N ARG A 2 -23.55 30.22 58.18
CA ARG A 2 -24.20 29.09 57.48
C ARG A 2 -24.47 29.43 56.01
N CYS A 3 -24.09 28.53 55.09
CA CYS A 3 -24.36 28.64 53.66
C CYS A 3 -24.86 27.29 53.14
N ASN A 4 -26.11 27.21 52.68
CA ASN A 4 -26.69 25.99 52.11
C ASN A 4 -26.55 25.99 50.58
N ILE A 5 -25.88 24.98 50.00
CA ILE A 5 -25.84 24.66 48.56
C ILE A 5 -25.89 23.12 48.40
N THR A 6 -26.55 22.45 47.43
CA THR A 6 -27.35 22.94 46.29
C THR A 6 -27.66 21.91 45.14
N VAL A 7 -27.24 20.62 45.15
CA VAL A 7 -27.52 19.58 44.09
C VAL A 7 -27.90 18.13 44.58
N LYS A 8 -28.96 17.47 44.02
CA LYS A 8 -29.15 15.99 43.80
C LYS A 8 -29.37 15.78 42.30
N GLU A 9 -28.85 14.72 41.69
CA GLU A 9 -29.21 14.28 40.33
C GLU A 9 -30.23 13.12 40.35
N ASN A 10 -31.12 13.06 39.36
CA ASN A 10 -32.01 11.91 39.07
C ASN A 10 -31.36 10.98 38.01
N GLU A 11 -31.95 9.80 37.74
CA GLU A 11 -31.43 8.80 36.77
C GLU A 11 -31.40 9.24 35.27
N ASN A 12 -31.51 10.54 34.98
CA ASN A 12 -31.38 11.18 33.67
C ASN A 12 -30.51 12.47 33.70
N ASP A 13 -29.65 12.66 34.71
CA ASP A 13 -28.75 13.82 34.87
C ASP A 13 -29.43 15.22 34.97
N GLU A 14 -30.69 15.30 35.45
CA GLU A 14 -31.31 16.57 35.87
C GLU A 14 -31.50 16.64 37.39
N ILE A 15 -31.41 17.86 37.95
CA ILE A 15 -31.13 18.11 39.37
C ILE A 15 -32.35 18.67 40.12
N GLU A 16 -32.79 18.05 41.24
CA GLU A 16 -34.10 18.42 41.83
C GLU A 16 -34.25 18.56 43.37
N GLU A 17 -33.38 18.02 44.24
CA GLU A 17 -33.57 18.20 45.71
C GLU A 17 -32.27 17.94 46.49
N LEU A 18 -32.22 17.96 47.84
CA LEU A 18 -30.94 17.85 48.56
C LEU A 18 -30.93 17.31 49.98
N GLU A 19 -29.82 16.63 50.27
CA GLU A 19 -29.41 16.27 51.62
C GLU A 19 -28.46 17.33 52.20
N SER A 20 -28.90 17.96 53.28
CA SER A 20 -28.10 18.92 54.03
C SER A 20 -27.07 18.19 54.90
N PHE A 21 -25.79 18.27 54.54
CA PHE A 21 -24.71 17.92 55.46
C PHE A 21 -24.48 19.10 56.42
N GLU A 22 -24.56 18.88 57.73
CA GLU A 22 -24.14 19.88 58.72
C GLU A 22 -22.62 20.03 58.69
N LEU A 23 -22.14 20.91 57.82
CA LEU A 23 -20.75 21.35 57.79
C LEU A 23 -20.58 22.51 58.76
N ASP A 24 -20.17 22.18 59.99
CA ASP A 24 -19.76 23.17 60.98
C ASP A 24 -18.48 23.89 60.50
N LEU A 25 -18.69 25.02 59.82
CA LEU A 25 -17.66 25.94 59.32
C LEU A 25 -16.87 26.66 60.42
N ASP A 26 -17.06 26.26 61.67
CA ASP A 26 -16.25 26.70 62.82
C ASP A 26 -15.22 25.61 63.20
N ASP A 27 -15.35 24.40 62.65
CA ASP A 27 -14.40 23.29 62.82
C ASP A 27 -13.24 23.41 61.81
N LEU A 28 -12.04 23.61 62.34
CA LEU A 28 -10.84 23.89 61.55
C LEU A 28 -10.50 22.70 60.63
N ASP A 29 -10.76 21.47 61.06
CA ASP A 29 -10.45 20.26 60.30
C ASP A 29 -11.36 20.12 59.06
N VAL A 30 -12.62 20.58 59.16
CA VAL A 30 -13.56 20.63 58.02
C VAL A 30 -13.13 21.67 57.00
N ILE A 31 -12.75 22.87 57.44
CA ILE A 31 -12.21 23.92 56.54
C ILE A 31 -10.91 23.45 55.89
N LEU A 32 -9.99 22.86 56.64
CA LEU A 32 -8.73 22.31 56.12
C LEU A 32 -9.00 21.19 55.11
N GLY A 33 -9.98 20.32 55.36
CA GLY A 33 -10.41 19.27 54.43
C GLY A 33 -10.91 19.83 53.09
N LEU A 34 -11.81 20.82 53.13
CA LEU A 34 -12.35 21.47 51.93
C LEU A 34 -11.29 22.28 51.16
N LEU A 35 -10.41 22.99 51.86
CA LEU A 35 -9.29 23.70 51.26
C LEU A 35 -8.26 22.74 50.65
N LYS A 36 -7.99 21.60 51.30
CA LYS A 36 -7.15 20.53 50.76
C LYS A 36 -7.76 19.94 49.49
N GLN A 37 -9.05 19.57 49.52
CA GLN A 37 -9.74 19.04 48.34
C GLN A 37 -9.74 20.03 47.16
N LYS A 38 -9.98 21.32 47.41
CA LYS A 38 -9.90 22.37 46.39
C LYS A 38 -8.47 22.61 45.89
N GLY A 39 -7.47 22.49 46.77
CA GLY A 39 -6.06 22.50 46.41
C GLY A 39 -5.67 21.33 45.51
N ASP A 40 -6.08 20.12 45.90
CA ASP A 40 -5.83 18.88 45.15
C ASP A 40 -6.52 18.90 43.78
N ILE A 41 -7.76 19.41 43.65
CA ILE A 41 -8.45 19.58 42.36
C ILE A 41 -7.68 20.54 41.43
N ASN A 42 -7.25 21.70 41.93
CA ASN A 42 -6.46 22.66 41.12
C ASN A 42 -5.09 22.09 40.73
N ASN A 43 -4.45 21.35 41.63
CA ASN A 43 -3.20 20.66 41.37
C ASN A 43 -3.39 19.52 40.34
N CYS A 44 -4.51 18.81 40.40
CA CYS A 44 -4.91 17.77 39.44
C CYS A 44 -5.15 18.29 38.02
N LEU A 45 -5.94 19.36 37.86
CA LEU A 45 -6.19 19.98 36.54
C LEU A 45 -4.88 20.42 35.88
N LYS A 46 -3.97 21.01 36.67
CA LYS A 46 -2.66 21.48 36.22
C LYS A 46 -1.68 20.35 35.89
N ASN A 47 -1.68 19.27 36.67
CA ASN A 47 -0.70 18.19 36.54
C ASN A 47 -1.14 17.02 35.64
N CYS A 48 -2.41 16.95 35.22
CA CYS A 48 -2.89 15.94 34.26
C CYS A 48 -3.30 16.54 32.90
N SER A 49 -2.83 17.76 32.59
CA SER A 49 -3.06 18.48 31.32
C SER A 49 -4.53 18.62 30.90
N ASN A 50 -5.48 18.47 31.82
CA ASN A 50 -6.91 18.26 31.59
C ASN A 50 -7.28 17.03 30.71
N ASN A 51 -6.33 16.15 30.39
CA ASN A 51 -6.47 15.02 29.46
C ASN A 51 -6.57 13.67 30.17
N GLY A 52 -6.98 13.65 31.44
CA GLY A 52 -7.09 12.43 32.23
C GLY A 52 -7.77 12.63 33.58
N LYS A 53 -8.20 11.53 34.19
CA LYS A 53 -8.68 11.52 35.57
C LYS A 53 -7.49 11.57 36.53
N CYS A 54 -7.58 12.37 37.57
CA CYS A 54 -6.53 12.52 38.57
C CYS A 54 -6.90 11.83 39.88
N LYS A 55 -5.92 11.24 40.56
CA LYS A 55 -6.05 10.75 41.94
C LYS A 55 -4.83 11.15 42.76
N SER A 56 -5.06 11.78 43.91
CA SER A 56 -4.03 12.02 44.94
C SER A 56 -3.98 10.81 45.88
N ASP A 57 -2.80 10.40 46.32
CA ASP A 57 -2.62 9.40 47.37
C ASP A 57 -2.48 10.02 48.78
N SER A 58 -2.34 9.19 49.81
CA SER A 58 -2.19 9.66 51.20
C SER A 58 -0.94 10.49 51.45
N ASN A 59 0.05 10.42 50.55
CA ASN A 59 1.32 11.16 50.61
C ASN A 59 1.29 12.42 49.73
N ASN A 60 0.11 12.80 49.23
CA ASN A 60 -0.11 13.92 48.31
C ASN A 60 0.56 13.74 46.92
N THR A 61 0.88 12.50 46.54
CA THR A 61 1.39 12.16 45.20
C THR A 61 0.23 12.12 44.22
N ILE A 62 0.33 12.89 43.13
CA ILE A 62 -0.66 12.87 42.05
C ILE A 62 -0.34 11.76 41.05
N LYS A 63 -1.38 10.98 40.71
CA LYS A 63 -1.37 10.01 39.62
C LYS A 63 -2.47 10.34 38.61
N CYS A 64 -2.07 10.50 37.36
CA CYS A 64 -2.98 10.69 36.24
C CYS A 64 -3.35 9.35 35.58
N PHE A 65 -4.60 9.25 35.14
CA PHE A 65 -5.14 8.16 34.34
C PHE A 65 -5.64 8.79 33.03
N CYS A 66 -4.83 8.70 31.98
CA CYS A 66 -5.08 9.43 30.75
C CYS A 66 -6.34 8.93 30.02
N ASN A 67 -7.03 9.89 29.40
CA ASN A 67 -8.13 9.61 28.49
C ASN A 67 -7.59 8.93 27.22
N GLU A 68 -8.50 8.41 26.40
CA GLU A 68 -8.14 7.80 25.13
C GLU A 68 -7.33 8.77 24.26
N HIS A 69 -6.30 8.24 23.59
CA HIS A 69 -5.32 8.98 22.81
C HIS A 69 -4.40 9.96 23.57
N PHE A 70 -4.27 9.84 24.90
CA PHE A 70 -3.27 10.58 25.68
C PHE A 70 -2.37 9.66 26.50
N ALA A 71 -1.11 10.06 26.68
CA ALA A 71 -0.09 9.34 27.43
C ALA A 71 0.89 10.31 28.14
N GLY A 72 1.82 9.73 28.90
CA GLY A 72 2.73 10.46 29.79
C GLY A 72 2.25 10.45 31.23
N VAL A 73 3.12 10.88 32.15
CA VAL A 73 2.82 10.93 33.60
C VAL A 73 1.74 11.98 33.91
N ASP A 74 1.67 13.01 33.07
CA ASP A 74 0.81 14.20 33.15
C ASP A 74 -0.23 14.27 32.02
N CYS A 75 -0.38 13.19 31.23
CA CYS A 75 -1.25 13.13 30.05
C CYS A 75 -1.04 14.26 29.02
N SER A 76 0.17 14.83 28.97
CA SER A 76 0.53 15.91 28.03
C SER A 76 0.79 15.41 26.61
N PHE A 77 1.10 14.12 26.42
CA PHE A 77 1.43 13.56 25.12
C PHE A 77 0.18 13.02 24.42
N ASP A 78 -0.37 13.81 23.50
CA ASP A 78 -1.40 13.39 22.57
C ASP A 78 -0.81 12.36 21.58
N THR A 79 -1.30 11.12 21.65
CA THR A 79 -0.78 9.99 20.87
C THR A 79 -1.36 9.94 19.45
N ARG A 80 -2.28 10.83 19.08
CA ARG A 80 -2.86 10.80 17.74
C ARG A 80 -1.81 11.13 16.68
N PRO A 81 -1.82 10.45 15.52
CA PRO A 81 -0.83 10.64 14.48
C PRO A 81 -0.64 12.11 14.05
N CYS A 82 -1.69 12.92 14.01
CA CYS A 82 -1.61 14.31 13.53
C CYS A 82 -1.20 15.35 14.58
N SER A 83 -1.31 15.06 15.88
CA SER A 83 -1.07 16.01 16.96
C SER A 83 0.38 16.51 17.05
N SER A 84 1.31 15.73 16.52
CA SER A 84 2.75 16.00 16.51
C SER A 84 3.23 16.85 15.32
N LYS A 85 2.31 17.56 14.62
CA LYS A 85 2.60 18.42 13.44
C LYS A 85 3.41 17.69 12.37
N GLN A 86 2.95 16.50 11.99
CA GLN A 86 3.71 15.64 11.08
C GLN A 86 3.92 16.24 9.69
N CYS A 87 2.93 16.96 9.16
CA CYS A 87 3.00 17.60 7.85
C CYS A 87 3.75 18.94 7.90
N LEU A 88 4.76 19.09 7.04
CA LEU A 88 5.54 20.31 6.88
C LEU A 88 4.87 21.26 5.87
N ASN A 89 5.42 22.47 5.73
CA ASN A 89 5.08 23.42 4.66
C ASN A 89 3.57 23.65 4.46
N ASN A 90 2.84 23.82 5.57
CA ASN A 90 1.39 24.03 5.60
C ASN A 90 0.57 22.89 4.94
N GLY A 91 1.10 21.67 4.91
CA GLY A 91 0.32 20.48 4.58
C GLY A 91 -0.74 20.20 5.66
N LYS A 92 -1.95 19.79 5.23
CA LYS A 92 -3.02 19.39 6.14
C LYS A 92 -2.84 17.92 6.51
N CYS A 93 -2.70 17.64 7.80
CA CYS A 93 -2.68 16.28 8.30
C CYS A 93 -4.09 15.68 8.35
N VAL A 94 -4.21 14.41 7.99
CA VAL A 94 -5.41 13.59 8.05
C VAL A 94 -5.05 12.29 8.77
N GLU A 95 -5.80 11.96 9.83
CA GLU A 95 -5.65 10.69 10.54
C GLU A 95 -6.31 9.59 9.70
N VAL A 96 -5.60 8.48 9.49
CA VAL A 96 -6.09 7.34 8.67
C VAL A 96 -6.55 6.23 9.60
N ASP A 97 -5.66 5.79 10.50
CA ASP A 97 -5.91 4.87 11.60
C ASP A 97 -5.30 5.41 12.91
N ALA A 98 -5.49 4.70 14.03
CA ALA A 98 -4.95 5.08 15.35
C ALA A 98 -3.42 5.27 15.41
N THR A 99 -2.67 4.79 14.41
CA THR A 99 -1.20 4.88 14.32
C THR A 99 -0.69 5.49 13.01
N SER A 100 -1.56 5.83 12.07
CA SER A 100 -1.21 6.24 10.71
C SER A 100 -1.83 7.60 10.33
N PHE A 101 -1.11 8.36 9.51
CA PHE A 101 -1.57 9.65 8.98
C PHE A 101 -1.19 9.79 7.51
N GLU A 102 -1.90 10.68 6.83
CA GLU A 102 -1.57 11.17 5.50
C GLU A 102 -1.43 12.70 5.52
N CYS A 103 -0.60 13.24 4.64
CA CYS A 103 -0.39 14.68 4.49
C CYS A 103 -0.90 15.15 3.13
N ASN A 104 -2.00 15.90 3.13
CA ASN A 104 -2.46 16.62 1.95
C ASN A 104 -1.63 17.90 1.77
N CYS A 105 -0.76 17.93 0.76
CA CYS A 105 0.22 18.98 0.57
C CYS A 105 -0.33 20.23 -0.10
N SER A 106 -0.02 21.39 0.48
CA SER A 106 -0.41 22.69 -0.03
C SER A 106 0.51 23.14 -1.18
N GLY A 107 -0.07 23.70 -2.25
CA GLY A 107 0.67 24.34 -3.33
C GLY A 107 1.61 23.39 -4.09
N ASN A 108 2.91 23.72 -4.10
CA ASN A 108 3.94 22.99 -4.86
C ASN A 108 4.79 22.03 -3.99
N TYR A 109 4.37 21.71 -2.78
CA TYR A 109 5.09 20.75 -1.93
C TYR A 109 4.66 19.30 -2.22
N VAL A 110 5.60 18.37 -2.04
CA VAL A 110 5.43 16.92 -2.28
C VAL A 110 6.21 16.10 -1.23
N GLY A 111 5.96 14.80 -1.21
CA GLY A 111 6.50 13.88 -0.20
C GLY A 111 5.47 13.53 0.87
N ASN A 112 5.65 12.39 1.52
CA ASN A 112 4.75 11.86 2.55
C ASN A 112 4.53 12.79 3.76
N ARG A 113 5.39 13.80 3.94
CA ARG A 113 5.26 14.85 4.96
C ARG A 113 5.29 16.26 4.35
N CYS A 114 5.06 16.39 3.05
CA CYS A 114 5.16 17.64 2.28
C CYS A 114 6.52 18.34 2.42
N GLN A 115 7.58 17.56 2.64
CA GLN A 115 8.90 18.05 3.03
C GLN A 115 9.72 18.62 1.85
N PHE A 116 9.35 18.29 0.61
CA PHE A 116 10.11 18.68 -0.58
C PHE A 116 9.34 19.69 -1.43
N LEU A 117 10.01 20.71 -1.94
CA LEU A 117 9.46 21.55 -3.01
C LEU A 117 9.57 20.78 -4.34
N ARG A 118 8.48 20.73 -5.11
CA ARG A 118 8.39 19.96 -6.38
C ARG A 118 9.46 20.35 -7.41
N ASN A 119 9.90 21.60 -7.42
CA ASN A 119 10.93 22.06 -8.33
C ASN A 119 12.33 21.60 -7.88
N ASP A 120 12.64 21.77 -6.59
CA ASP A 120 13.95 21.44 -6.02
C ASP A 120 14.24 19.94 -6.08
N ILE A 121 13.23 19.10 -5.81
CA ILE A 121 13.39 17.63 -5.82
C ILE A 121 13.72 17.10 -7.23
N CYS A 122 13.37 17.85 -8.27
CA CYS A 122 13.68 17.55 -9.66
C CYS A 122 14.96 18.24 -10.16
N ALA A 123 15.53 19.20 -9.43
CA ALA A 123 16.73 19.93 -9.85
C ALA A 123 17.94 19.03 -10.11
N ASN A 124 18.04 17.91 -9.40
CA ASN A 124 19.12 16.92 -9.54
C ASN A 124 18.71 15.66 -10.32
N LYS A 125 17.48 15.57 -10.85
CA LYS A 125 16.99 14.39 -11.60
C LYS A 125 16.74 14.74 -13.06
N THR A 126 17.77 14.52 -13.88
CA THR A 126 17.66 14.64 -15.34
C THR A 126 16.85 13.48 -15.89
N CYS A 127 15.61 13.74 -16.25
CA CYS A 127 14.95 13.00 -17.32
C CYS A 127 15.48 13.57 -18.64
N SER A 128 15.86 12.70 -19.58
CA SER A 128 16.19 13.06 -20.95
C SER A 128 15.05 13.88 -21.57
N SER A 129 15.29 14.54 -22.72
CA SER A 129 14.32 15.37 -23.45
C SER A 129 13.00 14.67 -23.88
N HIS A 130 12.78 13.45 -23.41
CA HIS A 130 11.72 12.52 -23.74
C HIS A 130 10.90 12.09 -22.50
N GLY A 131 10.91 12.88 -21.42
CA GLY A 131 10.07 12.66 -20.25
C GLY A 131 10.03 13.87 -19.33
N TYR A 132 9.34 13.72 -18.20
CA TYR A 132 9.31 14.72 -17.14
C TYR A 132 9.54 14.11 -15.75
N CYS A 133 10.20 14.87 -14.88
CA CYS A 133 10.46 14.47 -13.51
C CYS A 133 9.21 14.63 -12.63
N TYR A 134 8.98 13.68 -11.73
CA TYR A 134 7.93 13.74 -10.70
C TYR A 134 8.34 12.96 -9.46
N PHE A 135 7.71 13.26 -8.32
CA PHE A 135 7.80 12.42 -7.12
C PHE A 135 6.76 11.29 -7.20
N SER A 136 7.20 10.04 -7.11
CA SER A 136 6.32 8.87 -7.03
C SER A 136 5.99 8.59 -5.57
N GLU A 137 4.72 8.76 -5.19
CA GLU A 137 4.24 8.50 -3.83
C GLU A 137 4.31 7.01 -3.48
N GLU A 138 3.93 6.13 -4.42
CA GLU A 138 4.00 4.66 -4.28
C GLU A 138 5.41 4.15 -3.92
N ASP A 139 6.46 4.75 -4.50
CA ASP A 139 7.85 4.36 -4.26
C ASP A 139 8.58 5.27 -3.25
N THR A 140 7.93 6.35 -2.80
CA THR A 140 8.53 7.46 -2.04
C THR A 140 9.80 8.06 -2.65
N LYS A 141 9.95 8.05 -3.99
CA LYS A 141 11.18 8.50 -4.69
C LYS A 141 10.90 9.27 -5.97
N VAL A 142 11.87 10.08 -6.40
CA VAL A 142 11.82 10.80 -7.67
C VAL A 142 11.96 9.83 -8.84
N LYS A 143 11.07 9.95 -9.83
CA LYS A 143 11.06 9.14 -11.06
C LYS A 143 10.92 10.03 -12.29
N CYS A 144 11.30 9.49 -13.44
CA CYS A 144 10.98 10.05 -14.74
C CYS A 144 9.74 9.37 -15.31
N LYS A 145 8.76 10.17 -15.75
CA LYS A 145 7.63 9.68 -16.54
C LYS A 145 7.92 9.95 -18.01
N CYS A 146 8.20 8.87 -18.75
CA CYS A 146 8.60 8.96 -20.15
C CYS A 146 7.41 9.27 -21.06
N PHE A 147 7.69 10.03 -22.11
CA PHE A 147 6.76 10.24 -23.21
C PHE A 147 6.61 8.94 -24.02
N LYS A 148 5.58 8.94 -24.87
CA LYS A 148 5.31 7.81 -25.77
C LYS A 148 6.56 7.48 -26.60
N TYR A 149 6.85 6.20 -26.76
CA TYR A 149 8.02 5.65 -27.46
C TYR A 149 9.37 5.75 -26.72
N TYR A 150 9.40 6.16 -25.45
CA TYR A 150 10.63 6.17 -24.63
C TYR A 150 10.47 5.35 -23.34
N THR A 151 11.59 4.83 -22.84
CA THR A 151 11.71 4.03 -21.61
C THR A 151 13.13 4.17 -21.03
N GLY A 152 13.44 3.45 -19.94
CA GLY A 152 14.67 3.63 -19.16
C GLY A 152 14.41 4.41 -17.87
N GLU A 153 15.42 4.53 -17.00
CA GLU A 153 15.25 5.21 -15.70
C GLU A 153 15.14 6.74 -15.85
N ASN A 154 15.79 7.27 -16.90
CA ASN A 154 15.86 8.68 -17.27
C ASN A 154 15.27 8.92 -18.67
N CYS A 155 14.45 7.99 -19.18
CA CYS A 155 13.83 8.06 -20.51
C CYS A 155 14.84 8.13 -21.69
N GLU A 156 15.99 7.49 -21.50
CA GLU A 156 17.13 7.47 -22.42
C GLU A 156 17.03 6.43 -23.55
N ILE A 157 16.06 5.51 -23.50
CA ILE A 157 15.93 4.38 -24.44
C ILE A 157 14.71 4.58 -25.35
N GLU A 158 14.91 4.53 -26.67
CA GLU A 158 13.79 4.48 -27.62
C GLU A 158 13.08 3.12 -27.60
N ALA A 159 11.89 3.09 -27.03
CA ALA A 159 11.04 1.89 -26.97
C ALA A 159 10.55 1.43 -28.36
N ASN A 160 10.70 2.27 -29.39
CA ASN A 160 10.46 1.88 -30.78
C ASN A 160 11.42 0.78 -31.25
N GLU A 161 12.71 0.85 -30.89
CA GLU A 161 13.70 -0.18 -31.23
C GLU A 161 13.30 -1.53 -30.60
N ILE A 162 12.97 -1.53 -29.31
CA ILE A 162 12.52 -2.72 -28.58
C ILE A 162 11.25 -3.31 -29.21
N LYS A 163 10.32 -2.47 -29.68
CA LYS A 163 9.10 -2.93 -30.36
C LYS A 163 9.42 -3.55 -31.74
N GLN A 164 10.26 -2.90 -32.54
CA GLN A 164 10.68 -3.42 -33.85
C GLN A 164 11.45 -4.75 -33.72
N ILE A 165 12.35 -4.85 -32.74
CA ILE A 165 13.07 -6.09 -32.43
C ILE A 165 12.09 -7.21 -32.07
N LYS A 166 11.11 -6.95 -31.18
CA LYS A 166 10.09 -7.96 -30.79
C LYS A 166 9.23 -8.43 -31.96
N GLU A 167 8.78 -7.52 -32.84
CA GLU A 167 8.01 -7.93 -34.04
C GLU A 167 8.90 -8.69 -35.04
N THR A 168 10.17 -8.32 -35.20
CA THR A 168 11.13 -9.04 -36.06
C THR A 168 11.38 -10.46 -35.55
N ILE A 169 11.50 -10.66 -34.22
CA ILE A 169 11.65 -11.98 -33.60
C ILE A 169 10.38 -12.84 -33.80
N LYS A 170 9.18 -12.27 -33.70
CA LYS A 170 7.93 -13.00 -34.01
C LYS A 170 7.88 -13.45 -35.47
N ILE A 171 8.22 -12.57 -36.40
CA ILE A 171 8.18 -12.88 -37.84
C ILE A 171 9.20 -13.98 -38.18
N THR A 172 10.44 -13.85 -37.69
CA THR A 172 11.50 -14.86 -37.93
C THR A 172 11.19 -16.22 -37.31
N THR A 173 10.60 -16.28 -36.11
CA THR A 173 10.16 -17.54 -35.49
C THR A 173 9.01 -18.19 -36.27
N ILE A 174 8.03 -17.42 -36.76
CA ILE A 174 6.95 -17.95 -37.61
C ILE A 174 7.52 -18.51 -38.92
N ILE A 175 8.43 -17.80 -39.59
CA ILE A 175 9.07 -18.27 -40.83
C ILE A 175 9.84 -19.57 -40.59
N ALA A 176 10.61 -19.67 -39.49
CA ALA A 176 11.34 -20.88 -39.14
C ALA A 176 10.41 -22.09 -38.96
N LEU A 177 9.27 -21.91 -38.27
CA LEU A 177 8.28 -22.98 -38.09
C LEU A 177 7.66 -23.44 -39.41
N VAL A 178 7.38 -22.52 -40.35
CA VAL A 178 6.87 -22.86 -41.69
C VAL A 178 7.92 -23.64 -42.49
N VAL A 179 9.19 -23.25 -42.45
CA VAL A 179 10.28 -23.99 -43.12
C VAL A 179 10.47 -25.39 -42.53
N ILE A 180 10.41 -25.53 -41.20
CA ILE A 180 10.46 -26.84 -40.53
C ILE A 180 9.27 -27.71 -40.96
N PHE A 181 8.06 -27.15 -41.01
CA PHE A 181 6.88 -27.90 -41.47
C PHE A 181 7.00 -28.37 -42.93
N LEU A 182 7.44 -27.48 -43.84
CA LEU A 182 7.62 -27.81 -45.27
C LEU A 182 8.71 -28.86 -45.49
N THR A 183 9.83 -28.79 -44.76
CA THR A 183 10.91 -29.78 -44.85
C THR A 183 10.47 -31.15 -44.33
N VAL A 184 9.76 -31.21 -43.20
CA VAL A 184 9.17 -32.46 -42.68
C VAL A 184 8.15 -33.04 -43.68
N ALA A 185 7.26 -32.21 -44.23
CA ALA A 185 6.29 -32.64 -45.24
C ALA A 185 6.99 -33.20 -46.50
N PHE A 186 8.06 -32.56 -46.97
CA PHE A 186 8.87 -33.04 -48.09
C PHE A 186 9.50 -34.41 -47.80
N PHE A 187 10.11 -34.61 -46.63
CA PHE A 187 10.65 -35.92 -46.25
C PHE A 187 9.56 -36.99 -46.17
N ILE A 188 8.38 -36.69 -45.62
CA ILE A 188 7.22 -37.61 -45.61
C ILE A 188 6.80 -37.99 -47.03
N ILE A 189 6.75 -37.02 -47.97
CA ILE A 189 6.41 -37.27 -49.38
C ILE A 189 7.46 -38.18 -50.04
N LEU A 190 8.76 -37.94 -49.82
CA LEU A 190 9.83 -38.82 -50.33
C LEU A 190 9.68 -40.26 -49.80
N ASP A 191 9.40 -40.39 -48.51
CA ASP A 191 9.20 -41.68 -47.84
C ASP A 191 7.96 -42.42 -48.38
N MET A 192 6.87 -41.70 -48.64
CA MET A 192 5.66 -42.23 -49.26
C MET A 192 5.88 -42.65 -50.72
N CYS A 193 6.60 -41.86 -51.52
CA CYS A 193 6.99 -42.21 -52.89
C CYS A 193 7.85 -43.48 -52.91
N GLY A 194 8.88 -43.56 -52.04
CA GLY A 194 9.73 -44.75 -51.94
C GLY A 194 8.97 -46.01 -51.49
N LYS A 195 7.99 -45.87 -50.60
CA LYS A 195 7.06 -46.97 -50.22
C LYS A 195 6.14 -47.37 -51.39
N PHE A 196 5.67 -46.41 -52.18
CA PHE A 196 4.82 -46.66 -53.34
C PHE A 196 5.56 -47.40 -54.47
N GLU A 197 6.79 -46.98 -54.81
CA GLU A 197 7.62 -47.68 -55.81
C GLU A 197 7.94 -49.11 -55.41
N LYS A 198 8.34 -49.35 -54.14
CA LYS A 198 8.57 -50.70 -53.60
C LYS A 198 7.32 -51.58 -53.77
N LYS A 199 6.13 -51.06 -53.43
CA LYS A 199 4.85 -51.76 -53.59
C LYS A 199 4.49 -52.04 -55.05
N LYS A 200 4.82 -51.13 -55.98
CA LYS A 200 4.64 -51.30 -57.44
C LYS A 200 5.55 -52.41 -58.00
N VAL A 201 6.84 -52.41 -57.61
CA VAL A 201 7.81 -53.45 -57.99
C VAL A 201 7.39 -54.82 -57.44
N GLU A 202 6.96 -54.90 -56.18
CA GLU A 202 6.53 -56.17 -55.58
C GLU A 202 5.23 -56.71 -56.24
N SER A 203 4.31 -55.83 -56.61
CA SER A 203 3.10 -56.20 -57.36
C SER A 203 3.45 -56.74 -58.76
N SER A 204 4.38 -56.09 -59.47
CA SER A 204 4.89 -56.57 -60.75
C SER A 204 5.54 -57.95 -60.63
N LYS A 205 6.40 -58.16 -59.61
CA LYS A 205 7.00 -59.48 -59.31
C LYS A 205 5.94 -60.56 -59.03
N LYS A 206 4.85 -60.24 -58.32
CA LYS A 206 3.72 -61.16 -58.09
C LYS A 206 2.98 -61.51 -59.39
N ILE A 207 2.75 -60.55 -60.29
CA ILE A 207 2.11 -60.79 -61.60
C ILE A 207 3.01 -61.67 -62.48
N HIS A 208 4.29 -61.35 -62.58
CA HIS A 208 5.24 -62.12 -63.39
C HIS A 208 5.37 -63.58 -62.88
N LYS A 209 5.43 -63.77 -61.54
CA LYS A 209 5.42 -65.11 -60.92
C LYS A 209 4.11 -65.88 -61.19
N LYS A 210 2.95 -65.20 -61.26
CA LYS A 210 1.68 -65.84 -61.65
C LYS A 210 1.67 -66.26 -63.12
N MET A 211 2.11 -65.39 -64.04
CA MET A 211 2.18 -65.72 -65.48
C MET A 211 3.14 -66.88 -65.74
N TYR A 212 4.33 -66.86 -65.14
CA TYR A 212 5.29 -67.97 -65.23
C TYR A 212 4.65 -69.29 -64.79
N LYS A 213 3.91 -69.29 -63.67
CA LYS A 213 3.23 -70.51 -63.17
C LYS A 213 2.16 -71.03 -64.13
N LEU A 214 1.40 -70.15 -64.78
CA LEU A 214 0.38 -70.53 -65.77
C LEU A 214 0.99 -71.15 -67.03
N VAL A 215 2.09 -70.57 -67.54
CA VAL A 215 2.78 -71.07 -68.74
C VAL A 215 3.41 -72.45 -68.53
N TYR A 216 3.95 -72.73 -67.34
CA TYR A 216 4.61 -74.00 -67.04
C TYR A 216 3.64 -75.11 -66.60
N VAL A 217 2.48 -74.79 -66.01
CA VAL A 217 1.47 -75.80 -65.63
C VAL A 217 0.70 -76.31 -66.85
N ASN A 218 0.46 -75.49 -67.87
CA ASN A 218 -0.16 -75.92 -69.14
C ASN A 218 0.82 -76.62 -70.12
N LYS A 219 1.95 -77.13 -69.61
CA LYS A 219 3.02 -77.76 -70.41
C LYS A 219 3.44 -79.14 -69.87
N SER A 220 2.55 -79.77 -69.09
CA SER A 220 2.61 -81.14 -68.58
C SER A 220 1.21 -81.76 -68.70
#